data_AF-A0A812XM86-F1
#
_entry.id   AF-A0A812XM86-F1
#
_cell.length_a   1.000
_cell.length_b   1.000
_cell.length_c   1.000
_cell.angle_alpha   90.00
_cell.angle_beta   90.00
_cell.angle_gamma   90.00
#
_symmetry.space_group_name_H-M   'P 1'
#
loop_
_entity.id
_entity.type
_entity.pdbx_description
1 polymer ?
#
loop_
_entity_poly.entity_id
_entity_poly.type
_entity_poly.pdbx_seq_one_letter_code
_entity_poly.pdbx_strand_id
1 'polypeptide(L)'
;MALVAGYADVVSLVRYQAFSSILTGNVVWLGRSIIDSDAAQKHSPFFYVAIIFSFAFGAFLHRLFELIRPNRGGSISTAPLAIAMLIVEVVYFFTEGEWHQDTLKYGVVAVSALFGVVASACSNGRMGIHTTMVTGHTLTLVGGLAKIILRVKLRNEERAKMLMSTMVIAGTIGGACIGAWAVLTPKIDHHLLLFPIPVIMIVLMFLHDHLAKPRSLIKKVQHKLRQHAEHFHRENSPVTSEADHDDEDCSASACSGSVDGDEEDSRA
;
A
#
# COMPACT_ATOMS: atom_id res chain seq x y z
N MET A 1 3.39 -5.62 -6.27
CA MET A 1 2.64 -4.35 -6.43
C MET A 1 2.97 -3.68 -7.76
N ALA A 2 4.21 -3.25 -8.00
CA ALA A 2 4.61 -2.55 -9.23
C ALA A 2 4.22 -3.26 -10.54
N LEU A 3 4.39 -4.59 -10.61
CA LEU A 3 3.96 -5.39 -11.76
C LEU A 3 2.45 -5.33 -12.00
N VAL A 4 1.65 -5.47 -10.95
CA VAL A 4 0.18 -5.38 -11.06
C VAL A 4 -0.26 -3.97 -11.45
N ALA A 5 0.44 -2.94 -10.95
CA ALA A 5 0.21 -1.55 -11.34
C ALA A 5 0.44 -1.33 -12.85
N GLY A 6 1.61 -1.74 -13.37
CA GLY A 6 1.91 -1.63 -14.79
C GLY A 6 0.92 -2.39 -15.68
N TYR A 7 0.53 -3.60 -15.25
CA TYR A 7 -0.49 -4.40 -15.94
C TYR A 7 -1.83 -3.66 -15.98
N ALA A 8 -2.33 -3.23 -14.82
CA ALA A 8 -3.61 -2.55 -14.69
C ALA A 8 -3.65 -1.25 -15.49
N ASP A 9 -2.56 -0.47 -15.47
CA ASP A 9 -2.46 0.79 -16.20
C ASP A 9 -2.53 0.60 -17.71
N VAL A 10 -1.84 -0.40 -18.28
CA VAL A 10 -1.92 -0.67 -19.72
C VAL A 10 -3.30 -1.18 -20.14
N VAL A 11 -3.88 -2.11 -19.38
CA VAL A 11 -5.24 -2.60 -19.64
C VAL A 11 -6.25 -1.45 -19.57
N SER A 12 -6.12 -0.58 -18.55
CA SER A 12 -7.01 0.57 -18.37
C SER A 12 -6.81 1.61 -19.48
N LEU A 13 -5.58 1.85 -19.90
CA LEU A 13 -5.26 2.82 -20.94
C LEU A 13 -5.85 2.41 -22.29
N VAL A 14 -5.66 1.16 -22.70
CA VAL A 14 -6.16 0.70 -24.00
C VAL A 14 -7.69 0.63 -24.00
N ARG A 15 -8.32 0.21 -22.90
CA ARG A 15 -9.78 0.04 -22.84
C ARG A 15 -10.54 1.34 -22.57
N TYR A 16 -10.01 2.23 -21.74
CA TYR A 16 -10.76 3.35 -21.17
C TYR A 16 -10.04 4.70 -21.26
N GLN A 17 -8.88 4.76 -21.93
CA GLN A 17 -8.07 5.98 -22.05
C GLN A 17 -7.80 6.65 -20.69
N ALA A 18 -7.58 5.80 -19.67
CA ALA A 18 -7.35 6.22 -18.29
C ALA A 18 -6.34 5.31 -17.62
N PHE A 19 -5.70 5.80 -16.56
CA PHE A 19 -4.77 5.04 -15.74
C PHE A 19 -5.41 4.65 -14.42
N SER A 20 -5.13 3.45 -13.94
CA SER A 20 -5.60 2.98 -12.64
C SER A 20 -4.73 3.48 -11.49
N SER A 21 -3.41 3.57 -11.70
CA SER A 21 -2.44 3.93 -10.66
C SER A 21 -1.69 5.25 -10.91
N ILE A 22 -1.57 5.68 -12.18
CA ILE A 22 -0.80 6.87 -12.57
C ILE A 22 -1.69 8.12 -12.58
N LEU A 23 -1.85 8.77 -11.42
CA LEU A 23 -2.67 9.98 -11.28
C LEU A 23 -2.26 11.13 -12.20
N THR A 24 -0.97 11.35 -12.41
CA THR A 24 -0.47 12.41 -13.31
C THR A 24 -1.01 12.24 -14.72
N GLY A 25 -1.11 11.00 -15.21
CA GLY A 25 -1.70 10.71 -16.52
C GLY A 25 -3.18 11.08 -16.58
N ASN A 26 -3.95 10.76 -15.53
CA ASN A 26 -5.36 11.14 -15.45
C ASN A 26 -5.57 12.66 -15.37
N VAL A 27 -4.67 13.40 -14.71
CA VAL A 27 -4.73 14.87 -14.68
C VAL A 27 -4.47 15.46 -16.08
N VAL A 28 -3.52 14.90 -16.83
CA VAL A 28 -3.27 15.32 -18.22
C VAL A 28 -4.49 15.04 -19.10
N TRP A 29 -5.09 13.85 -18.97
CA TRP A 29 -6.31 13.50 -19.72
C TRP A 29 -7.51 14.35 -19.32
N LEU A 30 -7.65 14.71 -18.04
CA LEU A 30 -8.65 15.67 -17.56
C LEU A 30 -8.48 17.03 -18.26
N GLY A 31 -7.26 17.58 -18.25
CA GLY A 31 -6.98 18.85 -18.93
C GLY A 31 -7.29 18.79 -20.43
N ARG A 32 -6.94 17.68 -21.08
CA ARG A 32 -7.29 17.44 -22.49
C ARG A 32 -8.80 17.42 -22.71
N SER A 33 -9.56 16.69 -21.88
CA SER A 33 -11.02 16.58 -22.00
C SER A 33 -11.76 17.91 -21.80
N ILE A 34 -11.13 18.91 -21.17
CA ILE A 34 -11.71 20.25 -20.99
C ILE A 34 -11.52 21.12 -22.25
N ILE A 35 -10.39 20.95 -22.95
CA ILE A 35 -10.00 21.82 -24.07
C ILE A 35 -10.44 21.23 -25.42
N ASP A 36 -10.30 19.92 -25.58
CA ASP A 36 -10.53 19.20 -26.84
C ASP A 36 -11.96 18.62 -26.85
N SER A 37 -12.85 19.21 -27.66
CA SER A 37 -14.25 18.80 -27.77
C SER A 37 -14.42 17.35 -28.20
N ASP A 38 -13.49 16.82 -29.00
CA ASP A 38 -13.54 15.44 -29.47
C ASP A 38 -13.13 14.46 -28.36
N ALA A 39 -12.20 14.88 -27.50
CA ALA A 39 -11.86 14.14 -26.28
C ALA A 39 -13.01 14.18 -25.27
N ALA A 40 -13.69 15.31 -25.13
CA ALA A 40 -14.85 15.47 -24.25
C ALA A 40 -16.02 14.55 -24.63
N GLN A 41 -16.22 14.31 -25.93
CA GLN A 41 -17.24 13.37 -26.42
C GLN A 41 -16.94 11.92 -26.00
N LYS A 42 -15.66 11.53 -25.92
CA LYS A 42 -15.28 10.17 -25.49
C LYS A 42 -15.38 10.00 -23.98
N HIS A 43 -14.85 10.96 -23.22
CA HIS A 43 -14.82 10.91 -21.77
C HIS A 43 -15.13 12.28 -21.17
N SER A 44 -16.18 12.33 -20.34
CA SER A 44 -16.52 13.53 -19.57
C SER A 44 -15.38 13.87 -18.59
N PRO A 45 -15.04 15.16 -18.37
CA PRO A 45 -14.08 15.57 -17.35
C PRO A 45 -14.37 14.98 -15.96
N PHE A 46 -15.66 14.81 -15.63
CA PHE A 46 -16.09 14.21 -14.36
C PHE A 46 -15.62 12.75 -14.18
N PHE A 47 -15.38 12.02 -15.27
CA PHE A 47 -14.83 10.67 -15.22
C PHE A 47 -13.42 10.65 -14.61
N TYR A 48 -12.52 11.50 -15.10
CA TYR A 48 -11.15 11.59 -14.57
C TYR A 48 -11.13 12.13 -13.14
N VAL A 49 -12.02 13.08 -12.82
CA VAL A 49 -12.23 13.57 -11.46
C VAL A 49 -12.63 12.42 -10.52
N ALA A 50 -13.57 11.57 -10.93
CA ALA A 50 -13.99 10.41 -10.15
C ALA A 50 -12.83 9.42 -9.91
N ILE A 51 -11.96 9.18 -10.90
CA ILE A 51 -10.78 8.32 -10.74
C ILE A 51 -9.83 8.90 -9.69
N ILE A 52 -9.56 10.21 -9.74
CA ILE A 52 -8.66 10.91 -8.80
C ILE A 52 -9.24 10.86 -7.38
N PHE A 53 -10.52 11.18 -7.21
CA PHE A 53 -11.19 11.11 -5.91
C PHE A 53 -11.25 9.70 -5.36
N SER A 54 -11.50 8.70 -6.21
CA SER A 54 -11.51 7.30 -5.80
C SER A 54 -10.14 6.82 -5.32
N PHE A 55 -9.07 7.22 -6.00
CA PHE A 55 -7.70 6.98 -5.53
C PHE A 55 -7.47 7.61 -4.15
N ALA A 56 -7.82 8.89 -3.99
CA ALA A 56 -7.67 9.60 -2.73
C ALA A 56 -8.50 8.94 -1.61
N PHE A 57 -9.71 8.47 -1.94
CA PHE A 57 -10.58 7.75 -1.02
C PHE A 57 -9.96 6.41 -0.57
N GLY A 58 -9.38 5.64 -1.48
CA GLY A 58 -8.64 4.42 -1.13
C GLY A 58 -7.46 4.72 -0.21
N ALA A 59 -6.68 5.75 -0.50
CA ALA A 59 -5.57 6.18 0.35
C ALA A 59 -6.04 6.62 1.75
N PHE A 60 -7.18 7.32 1.82
CA PHE A 60 -7.84 7.72 3.06
C PHE A 60 -8.33 6.52 3.87
N LEU A 61 -9.01 5.54 3.24
CA LEU A 61 -9.46 4.32 3.91
C LEU A 61 -8.30 3.57 4.54
N HIS A 62 -7.20 3.38 3.79
CA HIS A 62 -5.99 2.77 4.34
C HIS A 62 -5.52 3.48 5.61
N ARG A 63 -5.45 4.82 5.60
CA ARG A 63 -5.04 5.62 6.76
C ARG A 63 -5.98 5.45 7.93
N LEU A 64 -7.28 5.52 7.68
CA LEU A 64 -8.30 5.35 8.71
C LEU A 64 -8.17 3.97 9.38
N PHE A 65 -8.02 2.90 8.60
CA PHE A 65 -7.86 1.56 9.14
C PHE A 65 -6.51 1.33 9.81
N GLU A 66 -5.44 1.98 9.36
CA GLU A 66 -4.14 1.92 10.05
C GLU A 66 -4.19 2.64 11.41
N LEU A 67 -4.99 3.70 11.56
CA LEU A 67 -5.25 4.35 12.86
C LEU A 67 -6.06 3.45 13.81
N ILE A 68 -7.07 2.75 13.29
CA ILE A 68 -7.93 1.86 14.09
C ILE A 68 -7.19 0.55 14.45
N ARG A 69 -6.47 -0.03 13.48
CA ARG A 69 -5.72 -1.29 13.64
C ARG A 69 -4.34 -1.17 13.00
N PRO A 70 -3.35 -0.69 13.79
CA PRO A 70 -1.99 -0.53 13.31
C PRO A 70 -1.43 -1.82 12.71
N ASN A 71 -0.73 -1.69 11.58
CA ASN A 71 -0.08 -2.77 10.83
C ASN A 71 -1.03 -3.71 10.07
N ARG A 72 -2.34 -3.43 10.05
CA ARG A 72 -3.33 -4.21 9.31
C ARG A 72 -4.21 -3.34 8.40
N GLY A 73 -3.90 -2.04 8.27
CA GLY A 73 -4.69 -1.13 7.45
C GLY A 73 -4.77 -1.59 6.00
N GLY A 74 -3.68 -2.15 5.44
CA GLY A 74 -3.61 -2.63 4.06
C GLY A 74 -4.62 -3.73 3.76
N SER A 75 -4.51 -4.86 4.44
CA SER A 75 -5.38 -6.03 4.27
C SER A 75 -6.85 -5.73 4.60
N ILE A 76 -7.12 -4.98 5.66
CA ILE A 76 -8.50 -4.64 6.08
C ILE A 76 -9.18 -3.71 5.08
N SER A 77 -8.48 -2.73 4.51
CA SER A 77 -9.05 -1.81 3.52
C SER A 77 -9.12 -2.42 2.12
N THR A 78 -8.14 -3.21 1.73
CA THR A 78 -8.06 -3.82 0.38
C THR A 78 -9.14 -4.89 0.20
N ALA A 79 -9.37 -5.76 1.18
CA ALA A 79 -10.32 -6.87 1.06
C ALA A 79 -11.74 -6.45 0.65
N PRO A 80 -12.43 -5.51 1.33
CA PRO A 80 -13.78 -5.10 0.96
C PRO A 80 -13.83 -4.41 -0.41
N LEU A 81 -12.83 -3.55 -0.73
CA LEU A 81 -12.75 -2.90 -2.03
C LEU A 81 -12.54 -3.90 -3.17
N ALA A 82 -11.68 -4.90 -2.96
CA ALA A 82 -11.38 -5.92 -3.94
C ALA A 82 -12.56 -6.88 -4.13
N ILE A 83 -13.28 -7.24 -3.06
CA ILE A 83 -14.51 -8.03 -3.14
C ILE A 83 -15.60 -7.25 -3.88
N ALA A 84 -15.79 -5.96 -3.57
CA ALA A 84 -16.75 -5.13 -4.27
C ALA A 84 -16.43 -5.04 -5.78
N MET A 85 -15.16 -4.87 -6.14
CA MET A 85 -14.72 -4.90 -7.53
C MET A 85 -14.97 -6.27 -8.19
N LEU A 86 -14.66 -7.38 -7.51
CA LEU A 86 -14.94 -8.72 -8.02
C LEU A 86 -16.44 -8.94 -8.27
N ILE A 87 -17.30 -8.46 -7.37
CA ILE A 87 -18.76 -8.53 -7.56
C ILE A 87 -19.17 -7.76 -8.82
N VAL A 88 -18.61 -6.56 -9.03
CA VAL A 88 -18.91 -5.76 -10.24
C VAL A 88 -18.48 -6.50 -11.51
N GLU A 89 -17.27 -7.08 -11.54
CA GLU A 89 -16.78 -7.86 -12.69
C GLU A 89 -17.62 -9.12 -12.94
N VAL A 90 -18.02 -9.83 -11.87
CA VAL A 90 -18.86 -11.04 -11.97
C VAL A 90 -20.26 -10.71 -12.46
N VAL A 91 -20.89 -9.66 -11.89
CA VAL A 91 -22.21 -9.19 -12.36
C VAL A 91 -22.13 -8.80 -13.83
N TYR A 92 -21.06 -8.09 -14.21
CA TYR A 92 -20.83 -7.70 -15.59
C TYR A 92 -20.68 -8.92 -16.53
N PHE A 93 -19.94 -9.96 -16.10
CA PHE A 93 -19.79 -11.19 -16.87
C PHE A 93 -21.13 -11.89 -17.12
N PHE A 94 -22.02 -11.91 -16.11
CA PHE A 94 -23.33 -12.57 -16.23
C PHE A 94 -24.38 -11.76 -16.98
N THR A 95 -24.24 -10.45 -17.12
CA THR A 95 -25.20 -9.60 -17.85
C THR A 95 -24.88 -9.48 -19.34
N GLU A 96 -23.99 -10.33 -19.87
CA GLU A 96 -23.58 -10.41 -21.29
C GLU A 96 -23.22 -9.05 -21.93
N GLY A 97 -22.85 -8.06 -21.12
CA GLY A 97 -22.52 -6.74 -21.62
C GLY A 97 -23.70 -5.93 -22.16
N GLU A 98 -24.96 -6.25 -21.80
CA GLU A 98 -26.10 -5.35 -22.07
C GLU A 98 -25.90 -3.96 -21.44
N TRP A 99 -25.05 -3.89 -20.43
CA TRP A 99 -24.57 -2.66 -19.83
C TRP A 99 -23.72 -1.90 -20.85
N HIS A 100 -24.20 -0.73 -21.26
CA HIS A 100 -23.50 0.18 -22.18
C HIS A 100 -22.01 0.30 -21.85
N GLN A 101 -21.17 0.44 -22.88
CA GLN A 101 -19.74 0.74 -22.75
C GLN A 101 -19.46 1.92 -21.80
N ASP A 102 -20.43 2.81 -21.65
CA ASP A 102 -20.40 3.93 -20.70
C ASP A 102 -20.38 3.54 -19.23
N THR A 103 -20.89 2.37 -18.84
CA THR A 103 -20.87 1.93 -17.44
C THR A 103 -19.59 1.16 -17.11
N LEU A 104 -19.05 0.43 -18.09
CA LEU A 104 -17.81 -0.34 -17.96
C LEU A 104 -16.59 0.49 -17.56
N LYS A 105 -16.51 1.72 -18.05
CA LYS A 105 -15.39 2.62 -17.72
C LYS A 105 -15.27 2.91 -16.22
N TYR A 106 -16.35 2.79 -15.45
CA TYR A 106 -16.32 2.96 -13.99
C TYR A 106 -15.62 1.81 -13.24
N GLY A 107 -15.32 0.68 -13.90
CA GLY A 107 -14.44 -0.35 -13.33
C GLY A 107 -13.08 0.21 -12.93
N VAL A 108 -12.52 1.12 -13.74
CA VAL A 108 -11.25 1.81 -13.44
C VAL A 108 -11.35 2.67 -12.19
N VAL A 109 -12.51 3.25 -11.91
CA VAL A 109 -12.72 4.04 -10.69
C VAL A 109 -12.57 3.15 -9.45
N ALA A 110 -13.14 1.94 -9.45
CA ALA A 110 -12.98 0.99 -8.34
C ALA A 110 -11.51 0.49 -8.22
N VAL A 111 -10.87 0.17 -9.33
CA VAL A 111 -9.46 -0.24 -9.36
C VAL A 111 -8.55 0.88 -8.82
N SER A 112 -8.85 2.13 -9.15
CA SER A 112 -8.11 3.30 -8.67
C SER A 112 -8.13 3.42 -7.15
N ALA A 113 -9.25 3.11 -6.48
CA ALA A 113 -9.30 3.05 -5.02
C ALA A 113 -8.35 1.99 -4.44
N LEU A 114 -8.27 0.81 -5.06
CA LEU A 114 -7.31 -0.22 -4.63
C LEU A 114 -5.87 0.27 -4.75
N PHE A 115 -5.52 0.96 -5.85
CA PHE A 115 -4.19 1.56 -5.98
C PHE A 115 -3.94 2.71 -5.01
N GLY A 116 -4.98 3.44 -4.62
CA GLY A 116 -4.92 4.42 -3.54
C GLY A 116 -4.52 3.79 -2.20
N VAL A 117 -5.14 2.66 -1.84
CA VAL A 117 -4.75 1.85 -0.68
C VAL A 117 -3.29 1.41 -0.80
N VAL A 118 -2.89 0.89 -1.96
CA VAL A 118 -1.51 0.42 -2.21
C VAL A 118 -0.50 1.55 -2.06
N ALA A 119 -0.77 2.71 -2.66
CA ALA A 119 0.11 3.86 -2.59
C ALA A 119 0.30 4.32 -1.15
N SER A 120 -0.79 4.36 -0.37
CA SER A 120 -0.78 4.72 1.05
C SER A 120 -0.08 3.66 1.92
N ALA A 121 -0.29 2.37 1.66
CA ALA A 121 0.39 1.28 2.38
C ALA A 121 1.91 1.32 2.17
N CYS A 122 2.33 1.54 0.92
CA CYS A 122 3.75 1.58 0.56
C CYS A 122 4.46 2.86 1.04
N SER A 123 3.76 4.00 1.09
CA SER A 123 4.35 5.28 1.54
C SER A 123 4.56 5.35 3.05
N ASN A 124 3.68 4.72 3.81
CA ASN A 124 3.61 4.86 5.27
C ASN A 124 4.16 3.65 6.02
N GLY A 125 4.41 2.56 5.29
CA GLY A 125 5.13 1.42 5.80
C GLY A 125 6.62 1.73 5.96
N ARG A 126 7.34 0.80 6.60
CA ARG A 126 8.82 0.84 6.72
C ARG A 126 9.53 0.82 5.38
N MET A 127 8.84 0.39 4.32
CA MET A 127 9.40 0.45 2.98
C MET A 127 9.65 1.90 2.54
N GLY A 128 8.83 2.87 3.00
CA GLY A 128 9.00 4.30 2.70
C GLY A 128 9.11 4.60 1.21
N ILE A 129 8.58 3.72 0.36
CA ILE A 129 8.84 3.70 -1.08
C ILE A 129 7.52 3.54 -1.83
N HIS A 130 7.18 4.54 -2.63
CA HIS A 130 6.00 4.54 -3.48
C HIS A 130 6.20 3.63 -4.69
N THR A 131 5.65 2.41 -4.64
CA THR A 131 5.78 1.43 -5.74
C THR A 131 5.03 1.80 -7.03
N THR A 132 4.18 2.82 -7.00
CA THR A 132 3.41 3.32 -8.16
C THR A 132 4.03 4.56 -8.81
N MET A 133 5.06 5.17 -8.20
CA MET A 133 5.65 6.43 -8.67
C MET A 133 6.94 6.17 -9.46
N VAL A 134 6.82 5.71 -10.71
CA VAL A 134 7.95 5.42 -11.60
C VAL A 134 8.90 6.61 -11.76
N THR A 135 8.36 7.84 -11.80
CA THR A 135 9.15 9.07 -11.92
C THR A 135 10.14 9.24 -10.76
N GLY A 136 9.69 9.04 -9.51
CA GLY A 136 10.56 9.16 -8.34
C GLY A 136 11.68 8.12 -8.32
N HIS A 137 11.38 6.90 -8.79
CA HIS A 137 12.38 5.85 -8.97
C HIS A 137 13.38 6.17 -10.07
N THR A 138 12.93 6.75 -11.17
CA THR A 138 13.80 7.18 -12.27
C THR A 138 14.78 8.24 -11.80
N LEU A 139 14.29 9.27 -11.09
CA LEU A 139 15.14 10.31 -10.49
C LEU A 139 16.15 9.74 -9.49
N THR A 140 15.73 8.76 -8.67
CA THR A 140 16.62 8.08 -7.73
C THR A 140 17.76 7.33 -8.46
N LEU A 141 17.45 6.63 -9.55
CA LEU A 141 18.46 5.93 -10.34
C LEU A 141 19.42 6.89 -11.03
N VAL A 142 18.91 7.98 -11.63
CA VAL A 142 19.76 9.00 -12.28
C VAL A 142 20.70 9.65 -11.28
N GLY A 143 20.20 10.03 -10.09
CA GLY A 143 21.04 10.60 -9.03
C GLY A 143 22.10 9.61 -8.52
N GLY A 144 21.72 8.34 -8.36
CA GLY A 144 22.66 7.27 -8.00
C GLY A 144 23.73 7.03 -9.06
N LEU A 145 23.34 7.03 -10.35
CA LEU A 145 24.26 6.88 -11.47
C LEU A 145 25.25 8.05 -11.56
N ALA A 146 24.78 9.28 -11.35
CA ALA A 146 25.65 10.46 -11.30
C ALA A 146 26.73 10.32 -10.22
N LYS A 147 26.40 9.82 -9.02
CA LYS A 147 27.38 9.56 -7.96
C LYS A 147 28.40 8.49 -8.36
N ILE A 148 27.96 7.43 -9.03
CA ILE A 148 28.85 6.36 -9.55
C ILE A 148 29.83 6.95 -10.57
N ILE A 149 29.34 7.75 -11.52
CA ILE A 149 30.16 8.39 -12.56
C ILE A 149 31.20 9.33 -11.92
N LEU A 150 30.79 10.11 -10.93
CA LEU A 150 31.69 11.01 -10.17
C LEU A 150 32.58 10.28 -9.16
N ARG A 151 32.55 8.94 -9.12
CA ARG A 151 33.29 8.10 -8.16
C ARG A 151 33.03 8.46 -6.69
N VAL A 152 31.87 9.06 -6.39
CA VAL A 152 31.44 9.34 -5.02
C VAL A 152 30.99 8.03 -4.39
N LYS A 153 31.55 7.69 -3.22
CA LYS A 153 31.23 6.46 -2.50
C LYS A 153 29.76 6.47 -2.07
N LEU A 154 28.94 5.63 -2.70
CA LEU A 154 27.54 5.44 -2.33
C LEU A 154 27.41 4.82 -0.93
N ARG A 155 26.53 5.38 -0.10
CA ARG A 155 26.14 4.79 1.19
C ARG A 155 25.31 3.52 0.94
N ASN A 156 25.38 2.54 1.84
CA ASN A 156 24.63 1.27 1.71
C ASN A 156 23.11 1.50 1.57
N GLU A 157 22.57 2.50 2.26
CA GLU A 157 21.17 2.92 2.15
C GLU A 157 20.80 3.38 0.74
N GLU A 158 21.68 4.14 0.09
CA GLU A 158 21.48 4.62 -1.28
C GLU A 158 21.52 3.47 -2.28
N ARG A 159 22.45 2.52 -2.08
CA ARG A 159 22.52 1.29 -2.89
C ARG A 159 21.24 0.47 -2.76
N ALA A 160 20.72 0.31 -1.55
CA ALA A 160 19.44 -0.38 -1.33
C ALA A 160 18.28 0.37 -2.00
N LYS A 161 18.25 1.71 -1.92
CA LYS A 161 17.22 2.54 -2.58
C LYS A 161 17.31 2.44 -4.11
N MET A 162 18.51 2.43 -4.68
CA MET A 162 18.72 2.20 -6.11
C MET A 162 18.23 0.81 -6.53
N LEU A 163 18.62 -0.24 -5.79
CA LEU A 163 18.18 -1.61 -6.08
C LEU A 163 16.66 -1.73 -6.06
N MET A 164 16.01 -1.21 -5.02
CA MET A 164 14.54 -1.18 -4.94
C MET A 164 13.92 -0.40 -6.08
N SER A 165 14.51 0.74 -6.48
CA SER A 165 14.03 1.53 -7.60
C SER A 165 14.13 0.79 -8.93
N THR A 166 15.23 0.06 -9.16
CA THR A 166 15.39 -0.81 -10.33
C THR A 166 14.34 -1.90 -10.34
N MET A 167 14.08 -2.57 -9.20
CA MET A 167 13.06 -3.61 -9.10
C MET A 167 11.65 -3.09 -9.35
N VAL A 168 11.33 -1.88 -8.87
CA VAL A 168 10.03 -1.25 -9.13
C VAL A 168 9.87 -0.92 -10.61
N ILE A 169 10.87 -0.29 -11.24
CA ILE A 169 10.82 0.05 -12.67
C ILE A 169 10.71 -1.22 -13.53
N ALA A 170 11.56 -2.22 -13.27
CA ALA A 170 11.51 -3.49 -13.98
C ALA A 170 10.15 -4.20 -13.79
N GLY A 171 9.61 -4.17 -12.57
CA GLY A 171 8.29 -4.70 -12.26
C GLY A 171 7.19 -3.99 -13.05
N THR A 172 7.16 -2.65 -13.04
CA THR A 172 6.16 -1.87 -13.78
C THR A 172 6.24 -2.11 -15.29
N ILE A 173 7.44 -2.13 -15.87
CA ILE A 173 7.63 -2.43 -17.30
C ILE A 173 7.18 -3.86 -17.60
N GLY A 174 7.56 -4.85 -16.79
CA GLY A 174 7.12 -6.23 -16.95
C GLY A 174 5.60 -6.37 -16.89
N GLY A 175 4.96 -5.69 -15.95
CA GLY A 175 3.51 -5.60 -15.85
C GLY A 175 2.86 -5.00 -17.10
N ALA A 176 3.39 -3.88 -17.57
CA ALA A 176 2.93 -3.20 -18.78
C ALA A 176 3.04 -4.10 -20.02
N CYS A 177 4.15 -4.83 -20.18
CA CYS A 177 4.34 -5.79 -21.26
C CYS A 177 3.31 -6.93 -21.20
N ILE A 178 3.04 -7.49 -20.00
CA ILE A 178 2.02 -8.52 -19.81
C ILE A 178 0.63 -7.97 -20.14
N GLY A 179 0.33 -6.75 -19.70
CA GLY A 179 -0.95 -6.08 -19.99
C GLY A 179 -1.14 -5.85 -21.48
N ALA A 180 -0.12 -5.33 -22.16
CA ALA A 180 -0.14 -5.12 -23.60
C ALA A 180 -0.33 -6.45 -24.36
N TRP A 181 0.42 -7.49 -23.98
CA TRP A 181 0.30 -8.82 -24.58
C TRP A 181 -1.11 -9.40 -24.39
N ALA A 182 -1.68 -9.27 -23.20
CA ALA A 182 -3.03 -9.76 -22.90
C ALA A 182 -4.11 -9.02 -23.71
N VAL A 183 -3.98 -7.70 -23.88
CA VAL A 183 -4.90 -6.89 -24.69
C VAL A 183 -4.77 -7.20 -26.19
N LEU A 184 -3.55 -7.43 -26.68
CA LEU A 184 -3.31 -7.74 -28.09
C LEU A 184 -3.70 -9.18 -28.48
N THR A 185 -4.03 -10.03 -27.52
CA THR A 185 -4.41 -11.42 -27.78
C THR A 185 -5.90 -11.49 -28.15
N PRO A 186 -6.27 -11.81 -29.41
CA PRO A 186 -7.65 -11.71 -29.90
C PRO A 186 -8.62 -12.73 -29.28
N LYS A 187 -8.10 -13.74 -28.57
CA LYS A 187 -8.90 -14.81 -27.93
C LYS A 187 -9.31 -14.48 -26.49
N ILE A 188 -8.80 -13.39 -25.92
CA ILE A 188 -9.09 -13.04 -24.53
C ILE A 188 -10.18 -11.99 -24.51
N ASP A 189 -11.33 -12.36 -23.95
CA ASP A 189 -12.41 -11.41 -23.67
C ASP A 189 -11.85 -10.26 -22.84
N HIS A 190 -11.81 -9.08 -23.45
CA HIS A 190 -11.17 -7.91 -22.86
C HIS A 190 -11.76 -7.58 -21.49
N HIS A 191 -13.02 -7.98 -21.26
CA HIS A 191 -13.77 -7.84 -20.02
C HIS A 191 -13.07 -8.45 -18.81
N LEU A 192 -12.51 -9.65 -18.92
CA LEU A 192 -11.91 -10.37 -17.80
C LEU A 192 -10.46 -9.95 -17.48
N LEU A 193 -9.90 -9.00 -18.25
CA LEU A 193 -8.52 -8.56 -18.04
C LEU A 193 -8.29 -7.85 -16.70
N LEU A 194 -9.32 -7.24 -16.10
CA LEU A 194 -9.18 -6.62 -14.79
C LEU A 194 -9.45 -7.57 -13.62
N PHE A 195 -10.10 -8.71 -13.86
CA PHE A 195 -10.43 -9.72 -12.85
C PHE A 195 -9.24 -10.22 -12.00
N PRO A 196 -8.03 -10.48 -12.53
CA PRO A 196 -6.92 -10.94 -11.70
C PRO A 196 -6.38 -9.88 -10.73
N ILE A 197 -6.59 -8.59 -11.00
CA ILE A 197 -6.05 -7.49 -10.19
C ILE A 197 -6.52 -7.56 -8.73
N PRO A 198 -7.83 -7.57 -8.41
CA PRO A 198 -8.31 -7.60 -7.02
C PRO A 198 -7.83 -8.84 -6.27
N VAL A 199 -7.81 -10.02 -6.91
CA VAL A 199 -7.34 -11.27 -6.28
C VAL A 199 -5.87 -11.16 -5.89
N ILE A 200 -5.02 -10.73 -6.83
CA ILE A 200 -3.58 -10.57 -6.59
C ILE A 200 -3.34 -9.47 -5.55
N MET A 201 -4.11 -8.37 -5.57
CA MET A 201 -3.97 -7.29 -4.60
C MET A 201 -4.31 -7.72 -3.17
N ILE A 202 -5.36 -8.53 -2.96
CA ILE A 202 -5.67 -9.09 -1.63
C ILE A 202 -4.47 -9.90 -1.12
N VAL A 203 -3.95 -10.82 -1.94
CA VAL A 203 -2.82 -11.67 -1.56
C VAL A 203 -1.59 -10.83 -1.26
N LEU A 204 -1.24 -9.89 -2.14
CA LEU A 204 -0.06 -9.07 -1.95
C LEU A 204 -0.17 -8.14 -0.73
N MET A 205 -1.36 -7.61 -0.41
CA MET A 205 -1.57 -6.79 0.78
C MET A 205 -1.57 -7.59 2.06
N PHE A 206 -2.13 -8.80 2.03
CA PHE A 206 -2.01 -9.74 3.13
C PHE A 206 -0.53 -10.08 3.40
N LEU A 207 0.24 -10.41 2.35
CA LEU A 207 1.67 -10.66 2.47
C LEU A 207 2.42 -9.42 2.95
N HIS A 208 2.08 -8.22 2.47
CA HIS A 208 2.69 -6.98 2.92
C HIS A 208 2.50 -6.77 4.43
N ASP A 209 1.28 -6.90 4.94
CA ASP A 209 0.97 -6.70 6.36
C ASP A 209 1.64 -7.76 7.24
N HIS A 210 1.67 -9.03 6.79
CA HIS A 210 2.22 -10.14 7.58
C HIS A 210 3.75 -10.26 7.50
N LEU A 211 4.36 -10.00 6.35
CA LEU A 211 5.82 -10.17 6.15
C LEU A 211 6.60 -8.90 6.48
N ALA A 212 6.07 -7.70 6.22
CA ALA A 212 6.83 -6.47 6.45
C ALA A 212 6.93 -6.10 7.94
N LYS A 213 6.06 -6.67 8.79
CA LYS A 213 6.01 -6.36 10.22
C LYS A 213 5.89 -7.64 11.08
N PRO A 214 6.93 -8.48 11.18
CA PRO A 214 6.95 -9.67 12.06
C PRO A 214 6.95 -9.31 13.57
N ARG A 215 6.83 -8.02 13.93
CA ARG A 215 6.84 -7.55 15.32
C ARG A 215 5.75 -8.18 16.17
N SER A 216 4.62 -8.64 15.62
CA SER A 216 3.63 -9.34 16.44
C SER A 216 4.15 -10.70 16.93
N LEU A 217 4.95 -11.40 16.12
CA LEU A 217 5.54 -12.68 16.51
C LEU A 217 6.71 -12.45 17.46
N ILE A 218 7.60 -11.51 17.14
CA ILE A 218 8.74 -11.19 18.01
C ILE A 218 8.25 -10.66 19.35
N LYS A 219 7.27 -9.74 19.39
CA LYS A 219 6.69 -9.26 20.65
C LYS A 219 5.97 -10.38 21.41
N LYS A 220 5.24 -11.28 20.74
CA LYS A 220 4.61 -12.44 21.41
C LYS A 220 5.65 -13.39 21.98
N VAL A 221 6.74 -13.65 21.26
CA VAL A 221 7.84 -14.50 21.73
C VAL A 221 8.58 -13.83 22.88
N GLN A 222 8.92 -12.54 22.77
CA GLN A 222 9.53 -11.77 23.84
C GLN A 222 8.64 -11.71 25.08
N HIS A 223 7.33 -11.54 24.92
CA HIS A 223 6.38 -11.56 26.04
C HIS A 223 6.31 -12.94 26.69
N LYS A 224 6.27 -14.03 25.91
CA LYS A 224 6.31 -15.40 26.44
C LYS A 224 7.61 -15.70 27.17
N LEU A 225 8.75 -15.26 26.62
CA LEU A 225 10.06 -15.41 27.27
C LEU A 225 10.11 -14.63 28.59
N ARG A 226 9.54 -13.41 28.63
CA ARG A 226 9.44 -12.61 29.85
C ARG A 226 8.56 -13.29 30.91
N GLN A 227 7.41 -13.84 30.51
CA GLN A 227 6.54 -14.61 31.41
C GLN A 227 7.22 -15.87 31.96
N HIS A 228 7.99 -16.59 31.13
CA HIS A 228 8.77 -17.74 31.60
C HIS A 228 9.90 -17.34 32.55
N ALA A 229 10.59 -16.22 32.29
CA ALA A 229 11.60 -15.70 33.20
C ALA A 229 11.01 -15.30 34.55
N GLU A 230 9.84 -14.65 34.56
CA GLU A 230 9.11 -14.27 35.78
C GLU A 230 8.64 -15.52 36.57
N HIS A 231 8.15 -16.57 35.89
CA HIS A 231 7.76 -17.82 36.55
C HIS A 231 8.96 -18.55 37.16
N PHE A 232 10.07 -18.64 36.43
CA PHE A 232 11.30 -19.27 36.91
C PHE A 232 11.90 -18.52 38.10
N HIS A 233 11.85 -17.19 38.10
CA HIS A 233 12.25 -16.39 39.25
C HIS A 233 11.36 -16.62 40.47
N ARG A 234 10.04 -16.80 40.28
CA ARG A 234 9.09 -17.04 41.37
C ARG A 234 9.26 -18.43 42.00
N GLU A 235 9.57 -19.46 41.22
CA GLU A 235 9.82 -20.81 41.75
C GLU A 235 11.18 -20.94 42.45
N ASN A 236 12.21 -20.24 41.97
CA ASN A 236 13.57 -20.34 42.52
C ASN A 236 13.94 -19.24 43.51
N SER A 237 13.05 -18.28 43.77
CA SER A 237 13.28 -17.34 44.86
C SER A 237 13.18 -18.13 46.17
N PRO A 238 14.28 -18.29 46.93
CA PRO A 238 14.22 -18.98 48.21
C PRO A 238 13.14 -18.28 49.02
N VAL A 239 12.20 -19.06 49.56
CA VAL A 239 11.22 -18.58 50.52
C VAL A 239 12.04 -18.07 51.70
N THR A 240 12.38 -16.78 51.66
CA THR A 240 12.79 -16.05 52.85
C THR A 240 11.54 -16.06 53.69
N SER A 241 11.47 -17.08 54.55
CA SER A 241 10.59 -17.15 55.70
C SER A 241 10.87 -15.91 56.52
N GLU A 242 10.25 -14.78 56.16
CA GLU A 242 10.12 -13.62 57.02
C GLU A 242 9.30 -14.10 58.21
N ALA A 243 10.05 -14.43 59.26
CA ALA A 243 9.52 -14.54 60.60
C ALA A 243 8.88 -13.19 60.97
N ASP A 244 7.74 -13.30 61.64
CA ASP A 244 6.94 -12.22 62.23
C ASP A 244 7.81 -11.07 62.78
N HIS A 245 7.67 -9.90 62.17
CA HIS A 245 7.94 -8.62 62.83
C HIS A 245 6.75 -7.70 62.59
N ASP A 246 5.77 -7.85 63.50
CA ASP A 246 4.93 -6.75 63.94
C ASP A 246 5.84 -5.61 64.41
N ASP A 247 5.66 -4.42 63.84
CA ASP A 247 5.81 -3.10 64.46
C ASP A 247 5.50 -2.07 63.35
N GLU A 248 4.28 -1.53 63.37
CA GLU A 248 3.99 -0.20 63.91
C GLU A 248 4.54 0.98 63.07
N ASP A 249 3.59 1.72 62.51
CA ASP A 249 3.60 3.16 62.21
C ASP A 249 4.83 3.80 61.57
N CYS A 250 4.64 4.37 60.36
CA CYS A 250 4.75 5.82 60.21
C CYS A 250 4.36 6.34 58.82
N SER A 251 3.32 7.17 58.81
CA SER A 251 3.26 8.51 58.22
C SER A 251 3.85 8.76 56.81
N ALA A 252 2.91 9.12 55.91
CA ALA A 252 2.94 10.21 54.93
C ALA A 252 4.28 10.87 54.58
N SER A 253 4.61 10.93 53.28
CA SER A 253 5.12 12.11 52.55
C SER A 253 5.56 11.63 51.16
N ALA A 254 4.81 11.93 50.11
CA ALA A 254 5.11 12.98 49.14
C ALA A 254 6.39 12.76 48.29
N CYS A 255 6.20 12.94 46.97
CA CYS A 255 7.14 13.45 45.97
C CYS A 255 7.63 12.51 44.84
N SER A 256 7.61 13.13 43.66
CA SER A 256 8.21 12.78 42.36
C SER A 256 7.51 11.64 41.61
N GLY A 257 6.78 11.87 40.50
CA GLY A 257 7.02 12.84 39.45
C GLY A 257 7.97 12.27 38.41
N SER A 258 7.58 11.18 37.74
CA SER A 258 8.22 10.72 36.49
C SER A 258 7.41 11.26 35.31
N VAL A 259 7.79 12.46 34.87
CA VAL A 259 7.43 12.97 33.54
C VAL A 259 8.30 12.18 32.56
N ASP A 260 7.72 11.14 31.95
CA ASP A 260 8.32 10.48 30.80
C ASP A 260 8.22 11.45 29.62
N GLY A 261 9.34 12.11 29.33
CA GLY A 261 9.54 12.91 28.13
C GLY A 261 9.72 12.01 26.92
N ASP A 262 8.65 11.84 26.14
CA ASP A 262 8.74 11.39 24.76
C ASP A 262 9.23 12.56 23.88
N GLU A 263 10.52 12.90 24.01
CA GLU A 263 11.28 13.56 22.94
C GLU A 263 11.92 12.47 22.08
N GLU A 264 11.30 12.12 20.94
CA GLU A 264 12.06 11.48 19.87
C GLU A 264 11.55 11.86 18.48
N ASP A 265 12.39 12.69 17.85
CA ASP A 265 12.71 12.73 16.42
C ASP A 265 11.57 12.84 15.40
N SER A 266 11.34 14.09 14.99
CA SER A 266 10.77 14.42 13.68
C SER A 266 11.54 15.57 13.05
N ARG A 267 12.80 15.32 12.68
CA ARG A 267 13.57 16.12 11.73
C ARG A 267 14.31 15.22 10.74
N ALA A 268 13.71 15.00 9.58
CA ALA A 268 14.37 14.84 8.28
C ALA A 268 13.31 14.90 7.17
#